data_AF-A0A348HIK1-F1
#
_entry.id   AF-A0A348HIK1-F1
#
_cell.length_a   1.000
_cell.length_b   1.000
_cell.length_c   1.000
_cell.angle_alpha   90.00
_cell.angle_beta   90.00
_cell.angle_gamma   90.00
#
_symmetry.space_group_name_H-M   'P 1'
#
loop_
_entity.id
_entity.type
_entity.pdbx_description
1 polymer ?
#
loop_
_entity_poly.entity_id
_entity_poly.type
_entity_poly.pdbx_seq_one_letter_code
_entity_poly.pdbx_strand_id
1 'polypeptide(L)'
;MGIALSNLLPLCVSLLAGFGLYRFNWSFLRTHIDTVASVSMYVLMMFMGISIGQIDGFFDMLVGVGLTALAIAVATTAGAMAVIWGVMYWPQRGRPPLPVAPTTMATAGIEAVTPPGRLLHHLAAPLKMIGMVAVGFVLAWAHWLPKAPYEHAATALLYVMTCAIGFQLAMSNVRFKELIANRRGLKIALCVFVGTYLGALIVAPLLSLPLRGTVGAASGFGWASLSGILFSRLGEPVVGSIAFLTDMFREALALILIPLLSHRQRGKMAIGACAATCMDVTLPVIERHNPDRRDVTAAFVSGSLLSFAVPFLIPLTVV
;
A
#
# COMPACT_ATOMS: atom_id res chain seq x y z
N MET A 1 -12.21 22.21 6.98
CA MET A 1 -11.43 22.53 5.75
C MET A 1 -10.05 23.13 6.05
N GLY A 2 -9.90 24.06 7.02
CA GLY A 2 -8.59 24.63 7.36
C GLY A 2 -7.52 23.64 7.86
N ILE A 3 -7.93 22.66 8.68
CA ILE A 3 -7.02 21.62 9.24
C ILE A 3 -6.54 20.64 8.17
N ALA A 4 -7.40 20.34 7.18
CA ALA A 4 -7.05 19.54 6.01
C ALA A 4 -5.91 20.18 5.23
N LEU A 5 -6.09 21.48 4.94
CA LEU A 5 -5.15 22.25 4.14
C LEU A 5 -3.83 22.43 4.87
N SER A 6 -3.86 22.67 6.19
CA SER A 6 -2.65 22.85 6.99
C SER A 6 -1.78 21.59 7.06
N ASN A 7 -2.39 20.40 6.98
CA ASN A 7 -1.66 19.14 7.03
C ASN A 7 -1.30 18.61 5.62
N LEU A 8 -2.13 18.86 4.61
CA LEU A 8 -1.91 18.40 3.24
C LEU A 8 -0.91 19.28 2.47
N LEU A 9 -0.90 20.59 2.71
CA LEU A 9 -0.03 21.53 2.01
C LEU A 9 1.47 21.25 2.26
N PRO A 10 1.95 21.01 3.50
CA PRO A 10 3.34 20.65 3.74
C PRO A 10 3.77 19.36 3.04
N LEU A 11 2.89 18.36 2.97
CA LEU A 11 3.14 17.09 2.28
C LEU A 11 3.29 17.29 0.78
N CYS A 12 2.37 18.08 0.20
CA CYS A 12 2.41 18.42 -1.21
C CYS A 12 3.68 19.22 -1.55
N VAL A 13 4.05 20.18 -0.72
CA VAL A 13 5.28 20.97 -0.88
C VAL A 13 6.51 20.07 -0.78
N SER A 14 6.56 19.17 0.20
CA SER A 14 7.65 18.18 0.35
C SER A 14 7.78 17.28 -0.88
N LEU A 15 6.67 16.73 -1.38
CA LEU A 15 6.65 15.86 -2.56
C LEU A 15 7.10 16.61 -3.82
N LEU A 16 6.59 17.81 -4.04
CA LEU A 16 6.97 18.67 -5.17
C LEU A 16 8.43 19.13 -5.08
N ALA A 17 8.92 19.41 -3.87
CA ALA A 17 10.32 19.74 -3.65
C ALA A 17 11.23 18.57 -4.05
N GLY A 18 10.88 17.34 -3.64
CA GLY A 18 11.59 16.13 -4.08
C GLY A 18 11.62 15.96 -5.59
N PHE A 19 10.47 16.16 -6.24
CA PHE A 19 10.36 16.11 -7.70
C PHE A 19 11.22 17.18 -8.38
N GLY A 20 11.23 18.40 -7.85
CA GLY A 20 12.05 19.51 -8.35
C GLY A 20 13.55 19.29 -8.15
N LEU A 21 13.96 18.71 -7.02
CA LEU A 21 15.36 18.42 -6.69
C LEU A 21 16.00 17.46 -7.69
N TYR A 22 15.24 16.55 -8.31
CA TYR A 22 15.76 15.66 -9.36
C TYR A 22 16.31 16.42 -10.59
N ARG A 23 15.77 17.61 -10.88
CA ARG A 23 16.25 18.48 -11.97
C ARG A 23 17.67 18.99 -11.70
N PHE A 24 18.05 19.09 -10.42
CA PHE A 24 19.43 19.32 -10.03
C PHE A 24 20.19 17.99 -10.14
N ASN A 25 21.25 17.96 -10.96
CA ASN A 25 21.97 16.73 -11.32
C ASN A 25 22.89 16.22 -10.18
N TRP A 26 22.35 16.12 -8.96
CA TRP A 26 23.08 15.70 -7.77
C TRP A 26 23.26 14.18 -7.79
N SER A 27 24.45 13.75 -8.21
CA SER A 27 24.81 12.33 -8.29
C SER A 27 24.65 11.60 -6.95
N PHE A 28 25.01 12.24 -5.84
CA PHE A 28 24.89 11.66 -4.50
C PHE A 28 23.45 11.31 -4.13
N LEU A 29 22.50 12.24 -4.36
CA LEU A 29 21.08 12.04 -4.05
C LEU A 29 20.50 10.92 -4.91
N ARG A 30 20.82 10.87 -6.21
CA ARG A 30 20.36 9.81 -7.11
C ARG A 30 20.79 8.41 -6.67
N THR A 31 21.99 8.27 -6.12
CA THR A 31 22.50 6.98 -5.64
C THR A 31 21.89 6.55 -4.29
N HIS A 32 21.59 7.50 -3.40
CA HIS A 32 21.21 7.18 -2.02
C HIS A 32 19.72 7.37 -1.70
N ILE A 33 18.90 7.86 -2.65
CA ILE A 33 17.50 8.22 -2.37
C ILE A 33 16.68 7.03 -1.86
N ASP A 34 16.90 5.83 -2.41
CA ASP A 34 16.20 4.62 -2.00
C ASP A 34 16.56 4.20 -0.57
N THR A 35 17.84 4.37 -0.21
CA THR A 35 18.32 4.15 1.16
C THR A 35 17.71 5.17 2.11
N VAL A 36 17.68 6.45 1.74
CA VAL A 36 17.08 7.53 2.54
C VAL A 36 15.58 7.26 2.77
N ALA A 37 14.84 6.89 1.72
CA ALA A 37 13.43 6.53 1.83
C ALA A 37 13.22 5.32 2.75
N SER A 38 14.02 4.26 2.56
CA SER A 38 13.93 3.02 3.35
C SER A 38 14.25 3.24 4.83
N VAL A 39 15.32 3.98 5.13
CA VAL A 39 15.71 4.30 6.52
C VAL A 39 14.64 5.18 7.17
N SER A 40 14.16 6.21 6.48
CA SER A 40 13.10 7.09 6.98
C SER A 40 11.84 6.30 7.31
N MET A 41 11.46 5.36 6.43
CA MET A 41 10.33 4.45 6.66
C MET A 41 10.51 3.62 7.94
N TYR A 42 11.66 2.96 8.13
CA TYR A 42 11.86 2.11 9.32
C TYR A 42 11.88 2.91 10.62
N VAL A 43 12.50 4.09 10.62
CA VAL A 43 12.52 4.95 11.81
C VAL A 43 11.12 5.51 12.10
N LEU A 44 10.32 5.84 11.07
CA LEU A 44 8.94 6.25 11.28
C LEU A 44 8.04 5.10 11.77
N MET A 45 8.25 3.87 11.29
CA MET A 45 7.57 2.68 11.84
C MET A 45 7.88 2.49 13.32
N MET A 46 9.14 2.72 13.71
CA MET A 46 9.53 2.73 15.11
C MET A 46 8.82 3.84 15.90
N PHE A 47 8.74 5.07 15.37
CA PHE A 47 7.99 6.15 16.02
C PHE A 47 6.50 5.87 16.14
N MET A 48 5.88 5.23 15.14
CA MET A 48 4.50 4.76 15.24
C MET A 48 4.36 3.76 16.39
N GLY A 49 5.28 2.80 16.52
CA GLY A 49 5.35 1.89 17.67
C GLY A 49 5.45 2.62 19.00
N ILE A 50 6.30 3.66 19.08
CA ILE A 50 6.45 4.49 20.28
C ILE A 50 5.13 5.19 20.63
N SER A 51 4.45 5.79 19.64
CA SER A 51 3.16 6.44 19.83
C SER A 51 2.10 5.48 20.35
N ILE A 52 2.10 4.23 19.86
CA ILE A 52 1.18 3.19 20.32
C ILE A 52 1.51 2.75 21.75
N GLY A 53 2.80 2.59 22.09
CA GLY A 53 3.25 2.14 23.41
C GLY A 53 3.02 3.15 24.53
N GLN A 54 2.71 4.40 24.18
CA GLN A 54 2.32 5.46 25.12
C GLN A 54 0.81 5.48 25.40
N ILE A 55 0.00 4.67 24.70
CA ILE A 55 -1.44 4.58 24.91
C ILE A 55 -1.72 3.62 26.06
N ASP A 56 -2.30 4.14 27.15
CA ASP A 56 -2.74 3.33 28.29
C ASP A 56 -3.82 2.33 27.85
N GLY A 57 -3.68 1.07 28.27
CA GLY A 57 -4.66 0.02 27.95
C GLY A 57 -4.69 -0.43 26.49
N PHE A 58 -3.66 -0.12 25.68
CA PHE A 58 -3.62 -0.54 24.27
C PHE A 58 -3.73 -2.07 24.09
N PHE A 59 -3.18 -2.85 25.02
CA PHE A 59 -3.28 -4.31 24.99
C PHE A 59 -4.73 -4.82 25.01
N ASP A 60 -5.61 -4.13 25.74
CA ASP A 60 -7.03 -4.49 25.83
C ASP A 60 -7.76 -4.20 24.51
N MET A 61 -7.28 -3.22 23.74
CA MET A 61 -7.83 -2.84 22.43
C MET A 61 -7.17 -3.60 21.26
N LEU A 62 -6.05 -4.29 21.48
CA LEU A 62 -5.24 -4.90 20.42
C LEU A 62 -6.03 -5.88 19.56
N VAL A 63 -6.85 -6.72 20.20
CA VAL A 63 -7.72 -7.68 19.49
C VAL A 63 -8.77 -6.95 18.66
N GLY A 64 -9.36 -5.88 19.20
CA GLY A 64 -10.33 -5.05 18.47
C GLY A 64 -9.70 -4.37 17.26
N VAL A 65 -8.50 -3.80 17.43
CA VAL A 65 -7.72 -3.16 16.35
C VAL A 65 -7.36 -4.19 15.26
N GLY A 66 -6.93 -5.38 15.65
CA GLY A 66 -6.61 -6.47 14.72
C GLY A 66 -7.83 -6.96 13.93
N LEU A 67 -8.95 -7.23 14.60
CA LEU A 67 -10.19 -7.69 13.96
C LEU A 67 -10.80 -6.63 13.04
N THR A 68 -10.81 -5.36 13.47
CA THR A 68 -11.29 -4.26 12.63
C THR A 68 -10.42 -4.11 11.38
N ALA A 69 -9.09 -4.14 11.52
CA ALA A 69 -8.17 -4.09 10.39
C ALA A 69 -8.36 -5.27 9.43
N LEU A 70 -8.51 -6.50 9.95
CA LEU A 70 -8.74 -7.69 9.14
C LEU A 70 -10.07 -7.60 8.37
N ALA A 71 -11.13 -7.16 9.03
CA ALA A 71 -12.44 -6.99 8.39
C ALA A 71 -12.38 -5.96 7.25
N ILE A 72 -11.71 -4.83 7.45
CA ILE A 72 -11.48 -3.83 6.39
C ILE A 72 -10.64 -4.43 5.26
N ALA A 73 -9.55 -5.14 5.57
CA ALA A 73 -8.69 -5.75 4.56
C ALA A 73 -9.45 -6.75 3.68
N VAL A 74 -10.25 -7.64 4.28
CA VAL A 74 -11.07 -8.62 3.57
C VAL A 74 -12.14 -7.92 2.72
N ALA A 75 -12.89 -6.98 3.31
CA ALA A 75 -13.97 -6.29 2.61
C ALA A 75 -13.47 -5.44 1.43
N THR A 76 -12.37 -4.71 1.60
CA THR A 76 -11.77 -3.89 0.55
C THR A 76 -11.18 -4.74 -0.58
N THR A 77 -10.52 -5.85 -0.25
CA THR A 77 -10.00 -6.81 -1.24
C THR A 77 -11.15 -7.45 -2.02
N ALA A 78 -12.19 -7.93 -1.32
CA ALA A 78 -13.37 -8.52 -1.94
C ALA A 78 -14.12 -7.50 -2.82
N GLY A 79 -14.27 -6.26 -2.35
CA GLY A 79 -14.89 -5.18 -3.10
C GLY A 79 -14.13 -4.85 -4.39
N ALA A 80 -12.80 -4.71 -4.32
CA ALA A 80 -11.96 -4.52 -5.51
C ALA A 80 -12.11 -5.66 -6.52
N MET A 81 -12.07 -6.91 -6.04
CA MET A 81 -12.25 -8.09 -6.87
C MET A 81 -13.66 -8.16 -7.51
N ALA A 82 -14.71 -7.82 -6.76
CA ALA A 82 -16.09 -7.83 -7.22
C ALA A 82 -16.32 -6.79 -8.34
N VAL A 83 -15.80 -5.57 -8.17
CA VAL A 83 -15.89 -4.52 -9.20
C VAL A 83 -15.13 -4.92 -10.46
N ILE A 84 -13.90 -5.44 -10.33
CA ILE A 84 -13.15 -5.93 -11.50
C ILE A 84 -13.88 -7.06 -12.20
N TRP A 85 -14.45 -7.99 -11.45
CA TRP A 85 -15.23 -9.07 -12.02
C TRP A 85 -16.46 -8.56 -12.79
N GLY A 86 -17.23 -7.65 -12.18
CA GLY A 86 -18.40 -7.03 -12.80
C GLY A 86 -18.08 -6.18 -14.04
N VAL A 87 -16.98 -5.42 -14.02
CA VAL A 87 -16.64 -4.52 -15.14
C VAL A 87 -15.88 -5.24 -16.25
N MET A 88 -15.00 -6.18 -15.91
CA MET A 88 -14.06 -6.75 -16.89
C MET A 88 -14.40 -8.17 -17.31
N TYR A 89 -15.03 -8.98 -16.46
CA TYR A 89 -15.30 -10.39 -16.75
C TYR A 89 -16.78 -10.66 -17.08
N TRP A 90 -17.71 -9.97 -16.40
CA TRP A 90 -19.15 -10.11 -16.69
C TRP A 90 -19.51 -9.82 -18.15
N PRO A 91 -19.01 -8.75 -18.82
CA PRO A 91 -19.34 -8.48 -20.22
C PRO A 91 -18.73 -9.48 -21.21
N GLN A 92 -17.82 -10.34 -20.74
CA GLN A 92 -17.17 -11.38 -21.55
C GLN A 92 -17.82 -12.75 -21.35
N ARG A 93 -18.84 -12.89 -20.48
CA ARG A 93 -19.62 -14.12 -20.35
C ARG A 93 -20.24 -14.48 -21.71
N GLY A 94 -19.92 -15.68 -22.20
CA GLY A 94 -20.41 -16.19 -23.48
C GLY A 94 -19.51 -15.92 -24.69
N ARG A 95 -18.41 -15.18 -24.54
CA ARG A 95 -17.38 -15.10 -25.58
C ARG A 95 -16.45 -16.31 -25.46
N PRO A 96 -16.07 -16.98 -26.56
CA PRO A 96 -15.06 -18.03 -26.49
C PRO A 96 -13.78 -17.47 -25.86
N PRO A 97 -13.05 -18.28 -25.07
CA PRO A 97 -11.77 -17.85 -24.51
C PRO A 97 -10.93 -17.24 -25.62
N LEU A 98 -10.46 -16.01 -25.43
CA LEU A 98 -9.54 -15.39 -26.38
C LEU A 98 -8.38 -16.37 -26.61
N PRO A 99 -8.00 -16.67 -27.87
CA PRO A 99 -6.85 -17.51 -28.14
C PRO A 99 -5.67 -16.91 -27.39
N VAL A 100 -5.18 -17.61 -26.38
CA VAL A 100 -3.89 -17.29 -25.78
C VAL A 100 -2.91 -17.54 -26.92
N ALA A 101 -2.42 -16.47 -27.55
CA ALA A 101 -1.35 -16.60 -28.52
C ALA A 101 -0.28 -17.48 -27.85
N PRO A 102 0.22 -18.54 -28.51
CA PRO A 102 1.28 -19.34 -27.94
C PRO A 102 2.47 -18.41 -27.76
N THR A 103 2.61 -17.85 -26.56
CA THR A 103 3.82 -17.17 -26.17
C THR A 103 4.83 -18.30 -26.14
N THR A 104 5.72 -18.33 -27.11
CA THR A 104 6.94 -19.11 -27.11
C THR A 104 7.81 -18.64 -25.95
N MET A 105 7.36 -18.92 -24.73
CA MET A 105 8.29 -19.13 -23.66
C MET A 105 8.91 -20.49 -23.95
N ALA A 106 10.17 -20.44 -24.35
CA ALA A 106 11.11 -21.49 -24.04
C ALA A 106 10.74 -22.03 -22.65
N THR A 107 10.57 -23.35 -22.59
CA THR A 107 10.48 -24.17 -21.39
C THR A 107 11.76 -24.03 -20.55
N ALA A 108 12.07 -22.81 -20.10
CA ALA A 108 13.06 -22.55 -19.07
C ALA A 108 12.32 -22.61 -17.74
N GLY A 109 12.08 -23.83 -17.27
CA GLY A 109 11.70 -24.14 -15.90
C GLY A 109 10.33 -23.61 -15.47
N ILE A 110 9.26 -24.31 -15.86
CA ILE A 110 8.14 -24.46 -14.94
C ILE A 110 8.66 -25.34 -13.79
N GLU A 111 9.41 -24.75 -12.86
CA GLU A 111 9.59 -25.36 -11.54
C GLU A 111 8.19 -25.44 -10.90
N ALA A 112 7.89 -26.64 -10.43
CA ALA A 112 6.66 -27.02 -9.76
C ALA A 112 6.20 -26.01 -8.69
N VAL A 113 4.89 -26.05 -8.42
CA VAL A 113 4.23 -25.58 -7.19
C VAL A 113 5.24 -25.29 -6.08
N THR A 114 5.32 -24.02 -5.68
CA THR A 114 6.33 -23.57 -4.71
C THR A 114 6.37 -24.48 -3.48
N PRO A 115 7.55 -24.95 -3.03
CA PRO A 115 7.68 -25.43 -1.68
C PRO A 115 7.36 -24.27 -0.71
N PRO A 116 6.68 -24.53 0.42
CA PRO A 116 6.19 -23.51 1.35
C PRO A 116 7.27 -22.55 1.88
N GLY A 117 8.56 -22.92 1.80
CA GLY A 117 9.70 -22.10 2.23
C GLY A 117 9.96 -20.82 1.43
N ARG A 118 9.52 -20.70 0.16
CA ARG A 118 9.76 -19.48 -0.65
C ARG A 118 8.75 -18.35 -0.40
N LEU A 119 7.54 -18.66 0.07
CA LEU A 119 6.56 -17.64 0.52
C LEU A 119 7.07 -16.88 1.74
N LEU A 120 7.78 -17.55 2.66
CA LEU A 120 8.42 -16.89 3.81
C LEU A 120 9.37 -15.76 3.38
N HIS A 121 10.08 -15.92 2.27
CA HIS A 121 11.01 -14.89 1.79
C HIS A 121 10.26 -13.62 1.32
N HIS A 122 9.05 -13.76 0.77
CA HIS A 122 8.23 -12.61 0.39
C HIS A 122 7.56 -11.95 1.62
N LEU A 123 7.32 -12.71 2.70
CA LEU A 123 6.81 -12.19 3.98
C LEU A 123 7.87 -11.48 4.83
N ALA A 124 9.16 -11.60 4.49
CA ALA A 124 10.25 -11.02 5.28
C ALA A 124 10.18 -9.49 5.37
N ALA A 125 9.76 -8.81 4.29
CA ALA A 125 9.65 -7.35 4.27
C ALA A 125 8.53 -6.82 5.21
N PRO A 126 7.28 -7.32 5.13
CA PRO A 126 6.23 -7.01 6.10
C PRO A 126 6.61 -7.33 7.54
N LEU A 127 7.25 -8.48 7.76
CA LEU A 127 7.65 -8.92 9.09
C LEU A 127 8.67 -7.97 9.71
N LYS A 128 9.59 -7.43 8.91
CA LYS A 128 10.54 -6.41 9.36
C LYS A 128 9.83 -5.11 9.75
N MET A 129 8.76 -4.72 9.06
CA MET A 129 7.98 -3.54 9.42
C MET A 129 7.27 -3.74 10.76
N ILE A 130 6.60 -4.88 10.94
CA ILE A 130 5.99 -5.28 12.22
C ILE A 130 7.05 -5.29 13.32
N GLY A 131 8.25 -5.84 13.04
CA GLY A 131 9.37 -5.84 13.97
C GLY A 131 9.80 -4.44 14.40
N MET A 132 9.90 -3.48 13.48
CA MET A 132 10.24 -2.08 13.81
C MET A 132 9.17 -1.41 14.69
N VAL A 133 7.89 -1.66 14.41
CA VAL A 133 6.78 -1.19 15.24
C VAL A 133 6.85 -1.81 16.64
N ALA A 134 7.08 -3.12 16.73
CA ALA A 134 7.21 -3.82 18.01
C ALA A 134 8.39 -3.31 18.84
N VAL A 135 9.54 -3.04 18.21
CA VAL A 135 10.71 -2.43 18.88
C VAL A 135 10.33 -1.06 19.44
N GLY A 136 9.70 -0.20 18.64
CA GLY A 136 9.23 1.11 19.10
C GLY A 136 8.25 1.03 20.27
N PHE A 137 7.30 0.09 20.19
CA PHE A 137 6.31 -0.15 21.24
C PHE A 137 6.96 -0.59 22.54
N VAL A 138 7.88 -1.57 22.50
CA VAL A 138 8.58 -2.08 23.69
C VAL A 138 9.44 -0.98 24.33
N LEU A 139 10.14 -0.18 23.53
CA LEU A 139 10.95 0.93 24.04
C LEU A 139 10.12 1.98 24.79
N ALA A 140 8.91 2.27 24.29
CA ALA A 140 7.99 3.20 24.94
C ALA A 140 7.37 2.60 26.20
N TRP A 141 6.88 1.36 26.12
CA TRP A 141 6.25 0.65 27.23
C TRP A 141 7.22 0.38 28.39
N ALA A 142 8.48 0.06 28.10
CA ALA A 142 9.52 -0.15 29.11
C ALA A 142 10.03 1.17 29.74
N HIS A 143 9.52 2.32 29.32
CA HIS A 143 9.98 3.66 29.73
C HIS A 143 11.50 3.89 29.53
N TRP A 144 12.11 3.20 28.56
CA TRP A 144 13.55 3.35 28.25
C TRP A 144 13.86 4.62 27.44
N LEU A 145 12.81 5.29 26.96
CA LEU A 145 12.92 6.50 26.15
C LEU A 145 12.89 7.76 27.03
N PRO A 146 13.87 8.68 26.88
CA PRO A 146 13.80 9.98 27.55
C PRO A 146 12.55 10.76 27.10
N LYS A 147 12.05 11.67 27.93
CA LYS A 147 10.92 12.55 27.55
C LYS A 147 11.39 13.58 26.52
N ALA A 148 11.51 13.19 25.25
CA ALA A 148 11.88 14.05 24.13
C ALA A 148 10.65 14.31 23.22
N PRO A 149 10.62 15.43 22.48
CA PRO A 149 9.54 15.72 21.55
C PRO A 149 9.67 14.88 20.27
N TYR A 150 9.36 13.59 20.37
CA TYR A 150 9.39 12.62 19.26
C TYR A 150 8.50 13.04 18.08
N GLU A 151 7.47 13.84 18.35
CA GLU A 151 6.56 14.34 17.33
C GLU A 151 7.26 15.20 16.28
N HIS A 152 8.15 16.12 16.66
CA HIS A 152 8.84 16.97 15.68
C HIS A 152 9.83 16.17 14.83
N ALA A 153 10.54 15.22 15.44
CA ALA A 153 11.48 14.35 14.74
C ALA A 153 10.76 13.49 13.68
N ALA A 154 9.63 12.88 14.06
CA ALA A 154 8.80 12.16 13.13
C ALA A 154 8.21 13.07 12.03
N THR A 155 8.10 14.40 12.24
CA THR A 155 7.52 15.33 11.23
C THR A 155 8.54 15.61 10.17
N ALA A 156 9.74 15.95 10.61
CA ALA A 156 10.88 16.10 9.73
C ALA A 156 11.09 14.83 8.91
N LEU A 157 11.08 13.65 9.55
CA LEU A 157 11.30 12.38 8.86
C LEU A 157 10.21 12.04 7.84
N LEU A 158 8.95 12.35 8.15
CA LEU A 158 7.84 12.17 7.21
C LEU A 158 8.00 13.08 5.99
N TYR A 159 8.40 14.33 6.19
CA TYR A 159 8.69 15.25 5.08
C TYR A 159 9.90 14.82 4.26
N VAL A 160 10.93 14.24 4.89
CA VAL A 160 12.08 13.65 4.19
C VAL A 160 11.64 12.44 3.37
N MET A 161 10.86 11.53 3.94
CA MET A 161 10.32 10.36 3.23
C MET A 161 9.45 10.77 2.04
N THR A 162 8.54 11.72 2.24
CA THR A 162 7.64 12.22 1.19
C THR A 162 8.41 12.95 0.07
N CYS A 163 9.48 13.67 0.43
CA CYS A 163 10.41 14.28 -0.52
C CYS A 163 11.19 13.20 -1.30
N ALA A 164 11.66 12.16 -0.62
CA ALA A 164 12.36 11.04 -1.26
C ALA A 164 11.46 10.31 -2.26
N ILE A 165 10.18 10.09 -1.92
CA ILE A 165 9.16 9.57 -2.84
C ILE A 165 9.00 10.49 -4.05
N GLY A 166 8.89 11.81 -3.85
CA GLY A 166 8.82 12.80 -4.94
C GLY A 166 10.02 12.72 -5.89
N PHE A 167 11.23 12.54 -5.34
CA PHE A 167 12.46 12.37 -6.12
C PHE A 167 12.49 11.04 -6.88
N GLN A 168 12.10 9.93 -6.24
CA GLN A 168 11.98 8.62 -6.89
C GLN A 168 10.99 8.64 -8.06
N LEU A 169 9.85 9.32 -7.88
CA LEU A 169 8.87 9.53 -8.95
C LEU A 169 9.49 10.26 -10.14
N ALA A 170 10.27 11.32 -9.89
CA ALA A 170 10.98 12.04 -10.95
C ALA A 170 12.09 11.18 -11.62
N MET A 171 12.78 10.35 -10.84
CA MET A 171 13.84 9.46 -11.32
C MET A 171 13.31 8.30 -12.16
N SER A 172 12.10 7.82 -11.88
CA SER A 172 11.50 6.67 -12.57
C SER A 172 11.34 6.88 -14.09
N ASN A 173 11.47 8.12 -14.60
CA ASN A 173 11.37 8.52 -16.01
C ASN A 173 10.10 8.05 -16.73
N VAL A 174 9.14 7.48 -15.98
CA VAL A 174 7.84 7.06 -16.52
C VAL A 174 7.06 8.32 -16.80
N ARG A 175 6.81 8.61 -18.07
CA ARG A 175 6.04 9.79 -18.42
C ARG A 175 4.63 9.57 -17.87
N PHE A 176 4.10 10.47 -17.03
CA PHE A 176 2.70 10.39 -16.55
C PHE A 176 1.70 10.16 -17.71
N LYS A 177 2.02 10.70 -18.89
CA LYS A 177 1.28 10.45 -20.13
C LYS A 177 1.23 8.97 -20.53
N GLU A 178 2.30 8.21 -20.33
CA GLU A 178 2.38 6.77 -20.61
C GLU A 178 1.61 5.94 -19.57
N LEU A 179 1.67 6.31 -18.30
CA LEU A 179 0.85 5.71 -17.24
C LEU A 179 -0.64 5.81 -17.58
N ILE A 180 -1.10 7.01 -17.96
CA ILE A 180 -2.50 7.27 -18.31
C ILE A 180 -2.87 6.67 -19.68
N ALA A 181 -1.92 6.60 -20.62
CA ALA A 181 -2.12 5.97 -21.92
C ALA A 181 -2.38 4.46 -21.81
N ASN A 182 -1.87 3.79 -20.76
CA ASN A 182 -2.19 2.39 -20.50
C ASN A 182 -3.63 2.25 -19.99
N ARG A 183 -4.56 2.17 -20.95
CA ARG A 183 -6.01 2.01 -20.70
C ARG A 183 -6.34 0.79 -19.84
N ARG A 184 -5.54 -0.28 -19.88
CA ARG A 184 -5.79 -1.48 -19.05
C ARG A 184 -5.44 -1.19 -17.60
N GLY A 185 -4.22 -0.70 -17.32
CA GLY A 185 -3.78 -0.32 -15.97
C GLY A 185 -4.68 0.73 -15.34
N LEU A 186 -5.02 1.78 -16.09
CA LEU A 186 -5.94 2.83 -15.62
C LEU A 186 -7.33 2.29 -15.25
N LYS A 187 -7.90 1.40 -16.09
CA LYS A 187 -9.20 0.78 -15.78
C LYS A 187 -9.14 -0.09 -14.53
N ILE A 188 -8.06 -0.86 -14.33
CA ILE A 188 -7.88 -1.67 -13.13
C ILE A 188 -7.76 -0.76 -11.91
N ALA A 189 -6.93 0.28 -11.96
CA ALA A 189 -6.76 1.26 -10.88
C ALA A 189 -8.12 1.88 -10.47
N LEU A 190 -8.94 2.28 -11.44
CA LEU A 190 -10.29 2.82 -11.16
C LEU A 190 -11.21 1.77 -10.52
N CYS A 191 -11.18 0.53 -11.00
CA CYS A 191 -11.99 -0.54 -10.40
C CYS A 191 -11.54 -0.85 -8.96
N VAL A 192 -10.23 -0.87 -8.70
CA VAL A 192 -9.68 -1.05 -7.36
C VAL A 192 -10.06 0.12 -6.46
N PHE A 193 -9.95 1.35 -6.95
CA PHE A 193 -10.35 2.56 -6.22
C PHE A 193 -11.81 2.47 -5.78
N VAL A 194 -12.73 2.26 -6.73
CA VAL A 194 -14.16 2.17 -6.45
C VAL A 194 -14.48 0.98 -5.55
N GLY A 195 -13.95 -0.21 -5.88
CA GLY A 195 -14.23 -1.42 -5.13
C GLY A 195 -13.68 -1.41 -3.71
N THR A 196 -12.52 -0.79 -3.48
CA THR A 196 -11.94 -0.60 -2.14
C THR A 196 -12.89 0.24 -1.29
N TYR A 197 -13.34 1.40 -1.80
CA TYR A 197 -14.26 2.25 -1.05
C TYR A 197 -15.63 1.62 -0.84
N LEU A 198 -16.18 0.91 -1.84
CA LEU A 198 -17.41 0.14 -1.65
C LEU A 198 -17.26 -0.92 -0.56
N GLY A 199 -16.15 -1.65 -0.55
CA GLY A 199 -15.84 -2.61 0.50
C GLY A 199 -15.77 -1.97 1.89
N ALA A 200 -15.10 -0.82 1.99
CA ALA A 200 -15.01 -0.05 3.23
C ALA A 200 -16.39 0.45 3.72
N LEU A 201 -17.22 0.96 2.81
CA LEU A 201 -18.59 1.42 3.13
C LEU A 201 -19.50 0.27 3.58
N ILE A 202 -19.36 -0.91 2.99
CA ILE A 202 -20.15 -2.10 3.34
C ILE A 202 -19.78 -2.63 4.71
N VAL A 203 -18.49 -2.62 5.07
CA VAL A 203 -18.02 -3.15 6.36
C VAL A 203 -18.19 -2.14 7.49
N ALA A 204 -18.20 -0.83 7.20
CA ALA A 204 -18.26 0.22 8.23
C ALA A 204 -19.38 0.06 9.28
N PRO A 205 -20.64 -0.31 8.94
CA PRO A 205 -21.70 -0.51 9.93
C PRO A 205 -21.46 -1.69 10.89
N LEU A 206 -20.58 -2.63 10.52
CA LEU A 206 -20.21 -3.79 11.33
C LEU A 206 -19.05 -3.49 12.28
N LEU A 207 -18.42 -2.33 12.15
CA LEU A 207 -17.23 -1.94 12.91
C LEU A 207 -17.60 -0.91 13.97
N SER A 208 -16.91 -0.98 15.11
CA SER A 208 -16.98 0.04 16.17
C SER A 208 -16.15 1.29 15.85
N LEU A 209 -15.91 1.57 14.56
CA LEU A 209 -15.07 2.67 14.07
C LEU A 209 -15.95 3.66 13.30
N PRO A 210 -15.75 4.99 13.46
CA PRO A 210 -16.46 5.97 12.65
C PRO A 210 -16.24 5.71 11.16
N LEU A 211 -17.26 5.97 10.33
CA LEU A 211 -17.19 5.78 8.88
C LEU A 211 -15.94 6.42 8.26
N ARG A 212 -15.56 7.60 8.74
CA ARG A 212 -14.35 8.33 8.34
C ARG A 212 -13.07 7.55 8.64
N GLY A 213 -12.98 6.95 9.83
CA GLY A 213 -11.86 6.08 10.21
C GLY A 213 -11.80 4.81 9.36
N THR A 214 -12.95 4.20 9.03
CA THR A 214 -13.00 3.01 8.17
C THR A 214 -12.57 3.30 6.74
N VAL A 215 -13.13 4.36 6.15
CA VAL A 215 -12.79 4.82 4.80
C VAL A 215 -11.33 5.27 4.75
N GLY A 216 -10.87 5.98 5.77
CA GLY A 216 -9.48 6.42 5.90
C GLY A 216 -8.48 5.27 6.02
N ALA A 217 -8.78 4.26 6.84
CA ALA A 217 -7.95 3.06 6.94
C ALA A 217 -7.88 2.28 5.62
N ALA A 218 -8.89 2.38 4.76
CA ALA A 218 -8.89 1.79 3.41
C ALA A 218 -8.14 2.62 2.35
N SER A 219 -7.94 3.92 2.59
CA SER A 219 -7.28 4.85 1.65
C SER A 219 -5.77 4.64 1.51
N GLY A 220 -5.17 3.73 2.28
CA GLY A 220 -3.79 3.29 2.12
C GLY A 220 -3.55 2.41 0.88
N PHE A 221 -4.60 1.75 0.36
CA PHE A 221 -4.52 0.83 -0.79
C PHE A 221 -3.43 -0.25 -0.72
N GLY A 222 -2.97 -0.63 0.48
CA GLY A 222 -1.88 -1.58 0.67
C GLY A 222 -0.51 -0.91 0.91
N TRP A 223 -0.40 0.42 0.88
CA TRP A 223 0.86 1.11 1.19
C TRP A 223 1.07 1.26 2.71
N ALA A 224 1.27 0.13 3.37
CA ALA A 224 1.35 0.03 4.83
C ALA A 224 2.40 0.96 5.44
N SER A 225 3.51 1.20 4.74
CA SER A 225 4.57 2.06 5.24
C SER A 225 4.12 3.50 5.37
N LEU A 226 3.34 4.05 4.44
CA LEU A 226 2.95 5.46 4.49
C LEU A 226 1.67 5.68 5.31
N SER A 227 0.70 4.77 5.19
CA SER A 227 -0.66 4.99 5.69
C SER A 227 -0.72 5.12 7.21
N GLY A 228 -0.17 4.16 7.96
CA GLY A 228 -0.21 4.15 9.41
C GLY A 228 0.53 5.31 10.06
N ILE A 229 1.66 5.71 9.47
CA ILE A 229 2.43 6.88 9.93
C ILE A 229 1.56 8.13 9.76
N LEU A 230 0.99 8.35 8.58
CA LEU A 230 0.29 9.58 8.26
C LEU A 230 -0.89 9.83 9.21
N PHE A 231 -1.70 8.81 9.50
CA PHE A 231 -2.77 8.90 10.50
C PHE A 231 -2.24 9.17 11.92
N SER A 232 -1.17 8.48 12.32
CA SER A 232 -0.55 8.72 13.64
C SER A 232 -0.05 10.15 13.79
N ARG A 233 0.39 10.79 12.70
CA ARG A 233 0.84 12.20 12.69
C ARG A 233 -0.32 13.18 12.70
N LEU A 234 -1.48 12.76 12.20
CA LEU A 234 -2.71 13.55 12.20
C LEU A 234 -3.45 13.51 13.55
N GLY A 235 -2.86 12.90 14.58
CA GLY A 235 -3.43 12.80 15.93
C GLY A 235 -4.33 11.58 16.13
N GLU A 236 -4.34 10.63 15.20
CA GLU A 236 -5.20 9.44 15.22
C GLU A 236 -4.36 8.15 15.24
N PRO A 237 -3.56 7.87 16.29
CA PRO A 237 -2.65 6.73 16.34
C PRO A 237 -3.36 5.37 16.32
N VAL A 238 -4.60 5.31 16.85
CA VAL A 238 -5.43 4.08 16.79
C VAL A 238 -5.86 3.81 15.35
N VAL A 239 -6.36 4.82 14.62
CA VAL A 239 -6.71 4.67 13.19
C VAL A 239 -5.46 4.37 12.36
N GLY A 240 -4.30 4.94 12.71
CA GLY A 240 -3.03 4.62 12.08
C GLY A 240 -2.62 3.17 12.26
N SER A 241 -2.84 2.60 13.44
CA SER A 241 -2.61 1.17 13.71
C SER A 241 -3.54 0.28 12.88
N ILE A 242 -4.82 0.65 12.81
CA ILE A 242 -5.82 -0.06 11.98
C ILE A 242 -5.44 0.02 10.50
N ALA A 243 -5.06 1.20 10.00
CA ALA A 243 -4.66 1.41 8.60
C ALA A 243 -3.41 0.58 8.25
N PHE A 244 -2.38 0.62 9.10
CA PHE A 244 -1.17 -0.18 8.94
C PHE A 244 -1.47 -1.68 8.86
N LEU A 245 -2.23 -2.20 9.82
CA LEU A 245 -2.60 -3.61 9.84
C LEU A 245 -3.52 -3.98 8.67
N THR A 246 -4.43 -3.09 8.27
CA THR A 246 -5.32 -3.30 7.12
C THR A 246 -4.50 -3.51 5.86
N ASP A 247 -3.51 -2.65 5.63
CA ASP A 247 -2.63 -2.74 4.48
C ASP A 247 -1.75 -4.01 4.54
N MET A 248 -1.24 -4.37 5.72
CA MET A 248 -0.46 -5.61 5.90
C MET A 248 -1.29 -6.88 5.68
N PHE A 249 -2.51 -6.93 6.20
CA PHE A 249 -3.42 -8.05 5.95
C PHE A 249 -3.82 -8.11 4.48
N ARG A 250 -4.08 -6.96 3.85
CA ARG A 250 -4.40 -6.89 2.43
C ARG A 250 -3.24 -7.38 1.56
N GLU A 251 -2.01 -7.03 1.91
CA GLU A 251 -0.81 -7.53 1.23
C GLU A 251 -0.65 -9.04 1.41
N ALA A 252 -0.81 -9.55 2.63
CA ALA A 252 -0.77 -10.98 2.91
C ALA A 252 -1.85 -11.75 2.14
N LEU A 253 -3.09 -11.23 2.11
CA LEU A 253 -4.18 -11.76 1.31
C LEU A 253 -3.83 -11.77 -0.17
N ALA A 254 -3.22 -10.69 -0.67
CA ALA A 254 -2.82 -10.58 -2.07
C ALA A 254 -1.78 -11.64 -2.46
N LEU A 255 -0.72 -11.83 -1.66
CA LEU A 255 0.30 -12.85 -1.90
C LEU A 255 -0.28 -14.28 -1.98
N ILE A 256 -1.34 -14.56 -1.20
CA ILE A 256 -2.07 -15.82 -1.27
C ILE A 256 -2.97 -15.85 -2.51
N LEU A 257 -3.71 -14.78 -2.78
CA LEU A 257 -4.72 -14.75 -3.85
C LEU A 257 -4.14 -14.73 -5.27
N ILE A 258 -2.96 -14.15 -5.49
CA ILE A 258 -2.32 -14.08 -6.83
C ILE A 258 -2.17 -15.47 -7.46
N PRO A 259 -1.49 -16.46 -6.84
CA PRO A 259 -1.33 -17.79 -7.45
C PRO A 259 -2.69 -18.47 -7.68
N LEU A 260 -3.63 -18.34 -6.74
CA LEU A 260 -4.98 -18.94 -6.87
C LEU A 260 -5.79 -18.36 -8.05
N LEU A 261 -5.74 -17.04 -8.23
CA LEU A 261 -6.48 -16.34 -9.27
C LEU A 261 -5.82 -16.48 -10.64
N SER A 262 -4.49 -16.50 -10.66
CA SER A 262 -3.72 -16.65 -11.89
C SER A 262 -3.90 -18.05 -12.51
N HIS A 263 -3.93 -19.10 -11.69
CA HIS A 263 -4.27 -20.47 -12.15
C HIS A 263 -5.65 -20.56 -12.80
N ARG A 264 -6.60 -19.68 -12.44
CA ARG A 264 -7.94 -19.62 -13.03
C ARG A 264 -8.03 -18.68 -14.24
N GLN A 265 -6.90 -18.25 -14.80
CA GLN A 265 -6.80 -17.26 -15.88
C GLN A 265 -7.45 -15.91 -15.52
N ARG A 266 -7.45 -15.55 -14.23
CA ARG A 266 -8.03 -14.30 -13.71
C ARG A 266 -6.95 -13.29 -13.31
N GLY A 267 -5.94 -13.10 -14.18
CA GLY A 267 -4.80 -12.20 -13.94
C GLY A 267 -5.21 -10.79 -13.52
N LYS A 268 -6.25 -10.21 -14.13
CA LYS A 268 -6.75 -8.86 -13.76
C LYS A 268 -7.36 -8.79 -12.36
N MET A 269 -7.97 -9.87 -11.88
CA MET A 269 -8.45 -9.92 -10.49
C MET A 269 -7.29 -10.09 -9.49
N ALA A 270 -6.22 -10.80 -9.87
CA ALA A 270 -5.00 -10.90 -9.06
C ALA A 270 -4.35 -9.52 -8.87
N ILE A 271 -4.28 -8.72 -9.95
CA ILE A 271 -3.85 -7.31 -9.89
C ILE A 271 -4.79 -6.51 -8.97
N GLY A 272 -6.09 -6.73 -9.09
CA GLY A 272 -7.09 -6.11 -8.23
C GLY A 272 -6.91 -6.33 -6.73
N ALA A 273 -6.53 -7.56 -6.34
CA ALA A 273 -6.32 -7.93 -4.96
C ALA A 273 -5.09 -7.24 -4.34
N CYS A 274 -4.03 -7.07 -5.12
CA CYS A 274 -2.78 -6.42 -4.69
C CYS A 274 -2.88 -4.89 -4.54
N ALA A 275 -3.76 -4.23 -5.29
CA ALA A 275 -3.91 -2.77 -5.23
C ALA A 275 -2.57 -2.01 -5.41
N ALA A 276 -2.16 -1.15 -4.46
CA ALA A 276 -0.93 -0.37 -4.58
C ALA A 276 0.33 -1.25 -4.59
N THR A 277 0.31 -2.40 -3.89
CA THR A 277 1.48 -3.30 -3.78
C THR A 277 1.79 -4.05 -5.07
N CYS A 278 0.98 -3.86 -6.13
CA CYS A 278 1.24 -4.36 -7.48
C CYS A 278 2.54 -3.85 -8.09
N MET A 279 3.05 -2.72 -7.60
CA MET A 279 4.23 -2.05 -8.18
C MET A 279 5.54 -2.54 -7.56
N ASP A 280 5.51 -3.08 -6.34
CA ASP A 280 6.69 -3.41 -5.54
C ASP A 280 6.66 -4.86 -5.04
N VAL A 281 5.99 -5.14 -3.92
CA VAL A 281 6.11 -6.40 -3.18
C VAL A 281 5.49 -7.55 -3.94
N THR A 282 4.35 -7.30 -4.60
CA THR A 282 3.61 -8.35 -5.30
C THR A 282 3.95 -8.43 -6.78
N LEU A 283 4.70 -7.46 -7.34
CA LEU A 283 5.07 -7.44 -8.75
C LEU A 283 5.84 -8.70 -9.19
N PRO A 284 6.88 -9.18 -8.46
CA PRO A 284 7.59 -10.41 -8.84
C PRO A 284 6.69 -11.66 -8.83
N VAL A 285 5.68 -11.67 -7.96
CA VAL A 285 4.71 -12.77 -7.88
C VAL A 285 3.75 -12.72 -9.06
N ILE A 286 3.28 -11.52 -9.44
CA ILE A 286 2.46 -11.28 -10.63
C ILE A 286 3.24 -11.68 -11.90
N GLU A 287 4.50 -11.27 -12.04
CA GLU A 287 5.36 -11.61 -13.18
C GLU A 287 5.56 -13.10 -13.37
N ARG A 288 5.69 -13.85 -12.28
CA ARG A 288 5.84 -15.31 -12.32
C ARG A 288 4.58 -16.05 -12.69
N HIS A 289 3.44 -15.61 -12.17
CA HIS A 289 2.20 -16.38 -12.30
C HIS A 289 1.38 -15.95 -13.52
N ASN A 290 1.43 -14.68 -13.92
CA ASN A 290 0.65 -14.19 -15.07
C ASN A 290 1.43 -14.32 -16.39
N PRO A 291 0.91 -15.08 -17.37
CA PRO A 291 1.59 -15.30 -18.64
C PRO A 291 1.53 -14.09 -19.62
N ASP A 292 0.60 -13.14 -19.44
CA ASP A 292 0.49 -11.96 -20.31
C ASP A 292 1.36 -10.80 -19.79
N ARG A 293 2.42 -10.44 -20.54
CA ARG A 293 3.26 -9.25 -20.25
C ARG A 293 2.45 -7.96 -20.14
N ARG A 294 1.32 -7.83 -20.83
CA ARG A 294 0.45 -6.65 -20.75
C ARG A 294 -0.22 -6.53 -19.39
N ASP A 295 -0.45 -7.64 -18.70
CA ASP A 295 -1.03 -7.66 -17.36
C ASP A 295 0.03 -7.26 -16.32
N VAL A 296 1.30 -7.65 -16.49
CA VAL A 296 2.42 -7.16 -15.66
C VAL A 296 2.56 -5.64 -15.78
N THR A 297 2.58 -5.09 -16.99
CA THR A 297 2.65 -3.63 -17.19
C THR A 297 1.41 -2.92 -16.62
N ALA A 298 0.22 -3.54 -16.74
CA ALA A 298 -1.00 -3.00 -16.15
C ALA A 298 -0.97 -3.03 -14.61
N ALA A 299 -0.33 -4.03 -14.01
CA ALA A 299 -0.13 -4.12 -12.56
C ALA A 299 0.76 -2.99 -12.06
N PHE A 300 1.92 -2.79 -12.69
CA PHE A 300 2.81 -1.68 -12.37
C PHE A 300 2.08 -0.33 -12.46
N VAL A 301 1.40 -0.05 -13.60
CA VAL A 301 0.65 1.19 -13.78
C VAL A 301 -0.46 1.37 -12.74
N SER A 302 -1.22 0.31 -12.46
CA SER A 302 -2.30 0.36 -11.47
C SER A 302 -1.75 0.67 -10.08
N GLY A 303 -0.66 -0.01 -9.69
CA GLY A 303 0.01 0.23 -8.41
C GLY A 303 0.53 1.66 -8.32
N SER A 304 1.26 2.15 -9.34
CA SER A 304 1.78 3.53 -9.36
C SER A 304 0.67 4.58 -9.21
N LEU A 305 -0.45 4.42 -9.92
CA LEU A 305 -1.57 5.36 -9.85
C LEU A 305 -2.22 5.39 -8.47
N LEU A 306 -2.40 4.22 -7.84
CA LEU A 306 -2.96 4.11 -6.50
C LEU A 306 -1.99 4.69 -5.46
N SER A 307 -0.70 4.32 -5.51
CA SER A 307 0.33 4.85 -4.61
C SER A 307 0.43 6.37 -4.70
N PHE A 308 0.39 6.94 -5.91
CA PHE A 308 0.38 8.39 -6.09
C PHE A 308 -0.85 9.06 -5.43
N ALA A 309 -1.99 8.37 -5.37
CA ALA A 309 -3.20 8.91 -4.78
C ALA A 309 -3.21 8.87 -3.23
N VAL A 310 -2.50 7.93 -2.60
CA VAL A 310 -2.50 7.72 -1.13
C VAL A 310 -2.19 8.99 -0.31
N PRO A 311 -1.11 9.75 -0.58
CA PRO A 311 -0.76 10.94 0.20
C PRO A 311 -1.85 12.02 0.21
N PHE A 312 -2.72 12.03 -0.81
CA PHE A 312 -3.81 13.00 -0.94
C PHE A 312 -5.11 12.46 -0.33
N LEU A 313 -5.38 11.17 -0.49
CA LEU A 313 -6.64 10.57 -0.03
C LEU A 313 -6.70 10.46 1.50
N ILE A 314 -5.59 10.09 2.14
CA ILE A 314 -5.58 9.91 3.60
C ILE A 314 -5.95 11.21 4.35
N PRO A 315 -5.28 12.37 4.13
CA PRO A 315 -5.64 13.59 4.85
C PRO A 315 -7.06 14.08 4.57
N LEU A 316 -7.63 13.76 3.40
CA LEU A 316 -9.02 14.11 3.07
C LEU A 316 -10.05 13.33 3.90
N THR A 317 -9.71 12.13 4.36
CA THR A 317 -10.62 11.29 5.16
C THR A 317 -10.66 11.63 6.65
N VAL A 318 -9.63 12.31 7.16
CA VAL A 318 -9.50 12.70 8.58
C VAL A 318 -10.26 13.99 8.91
N VAL A 319 -10.77 14.70 7.89
CA VAL A 319 -11.40 16.04 7.99
C VAL A 319 -12.91 15.93 8.00
#